data_AF-A0A0F5VJS5-F1
#
_entry.id   AF-A0A0F5VJS5-F1
#
_cell.length_a   1.000
_cell.length_b   1.000
_cell.length_c   1.000
_cell.angle_alpha   90.00
_cell.angle_beta   90.00
_cell.angle_gamma   90.00
#
_symmetry.space_group_name_H-M   'P 1'
#
loop_
_entity.id
_entity.type
_entity.pdbx_description
1 polymer ?
#
loop_
_entity_poly.entity_id
_entity_poly.type
_entity_poly.pdbx_seq_one_letter_code
_entity_poly.pdbx_strand_id
1 'polypeptide(L)'
;TPLLSEVPLSAHAHQQFGNGLQLPVLMEPGTFAVDPEPWGPPWRTWEEIDPDEAAARGIYAPVPVLSDAAPGAIVIAPGDTRGTVLAPEKRGGGYCCGLDGADGPNMACEACGLLVATRIDDCSLWQAVWLAPDAVRRLPVDDAT
;
A
#
# COMPACT_ATOMS: atom_id res chain seq x y z
N THR A 1 -17.99 2.74 11.47
CA THR A 1 -17.01 2.60 10.38
C THR A 1 -17.66 3.09 9.10
N PRO A 2 -17.02 3.94 8.28
CA PRO A 2 -17.57 4.27 6.98
C PRO A 2 -17.71 2.97 6.16
N LEU A 3 -18.83 2.84 5.45
CA LEU A 3 -19.02 1.75 4.50
C LEU A 3 -18.17 2.04 3.27
N LEU A 4 -17.46 1.02 2.79
CA LEU A 4 -16.63 1.13 1.59
C LEU A 4 -17.14 0.15 0.54
N SER A 5 -17.16 0.60 -0.72
CA SER A 5 -17.50 -0.23 -1.87
C SER A 5 -16.25 -0.71 -2.59
N GLU A 6 -16.21 -1.98 -2.99
CA GLU A 6 -15.09 -2.51 -3.77
C GLU A 6 -15.14 -1.98 -5.21
N VAL A 7 -13.99 -1.51 -5.70
CA VAL A 7 -13.79 -1.11 -7.09
C VAL A 7 -12.52 -1.76 -7.65
N PRO A 8 -12.40 -1.90 -8.99
CA PRO A 8 -11.16 -2.37 -9.60
C PRO A 8 -9.99 -1.43 -9.27
N LEU A 9 -8.81 -2.00 -9.00
CA LEU A 9 -7.60 -1.19 -8.83
C LEU A 9 -7.22 -0.52 -10.16
N SER A 10 -6.91 0.77 -10.13
CA SER A 10 -6.46 1.47 -11.33
C SER A 10 -5.10 0.96 -11.79
N ALA A 11 -4.92 0.81 -13.10
CA ALA A 11 -3.64 0.38 -13.70
C ALA A 11 -2.48 1.35 -13.42
N HIS A 12 -2.76 2.58 -12.97
CA HIS A 12 -1.75 3.55 -12.58
C HIS A 12 -1.44 3.58 -11.08
N ALA A 13 -2.00 2.66 -10.28
CA ALA A 13 -1.87 2.67 -8.82
C ALA A 13 -0.40 2.72 -8.33
N HIS A 14 0.50 2.09 -9.08
CA HIS A 14 1.95 2.05 -8.78
C HIS A 14 2.78 3.01 -9.64
N GLN A 15 2.15 3.89 -10.43
CA GLN A 15 2.90 4.84 -11.24
C GLN A 15 3.50 5.94 -10.36
N GLN A 16 4.77 6.22 -10.63
CA GLN A 16 5.48 7.38 -10.11
C GLN A 16 5.64 8.42 -11.22
N PHE A 17 5.40 9.70 -10.93
CA PHE A 17 5.44 10.75 -11.93
C PHE A 17 6.40 11.90 -11.58
N GLY A 18 7.55 11.92 -12.26
CA GLY A 18 8.54 12.98 -12.13
C GLY A 18 9.14 13.07 -10.73
N ASN A 19 9.53 14.29 -10.34
CA ASN A 19 10.02 14.62 -9.01
C ASN A 19 9.32 15.89 -8.52
N GLY A 20 8.82 15.88 -7.28
CA GLY A 20 8.24 17.07 -6.65
C GLY A 20 6.80 17.41 -7.04
N LEU A 21 6.10 16.57 -7.81
CA LEU A 21 4.71 16.79 -8.18
C LEU A 21 3.77 16.18 -7.13
N GLN A 22 2.93 16.99 -6.47
CA GLN A 22 1.92 16.42 -5.58
C GLN A 22 0.80 15.77 -6.40
N LEU A 23 0.77 14.44 -6.45
CA LEU A 23 -0.32 13.70 -7.05
C LEU A 23 -1.54 13.70 -6.11
N PRO A 24 -2.77 13.59 -6.66
CA PRO A 24 -3.97 13.56 -5.85
C PRO A 24 -4.12 12.21 -5.12
N VAL A 25 -5.22 12.08 -4.38
CA VAL A 25 -5.62 10.80 -3.75
C VAL A 25 -5.95 9.78 -4.84
N LEU A 26 -5.41 8.56 -4.69
CA LEU A 26 -5.60 7.46 -5.64
C LEU A 26 -7.06 7.00 -5.71
N MET A 27 -7.70 6.84 -4.56
CA MET A 27 -9.02 6.27 -4.42
C MET A 27 -10.08 7.36 -4.20
N GLU A 28 -11.24 7.18 -4.83
CA GLU A 28 -12.42 7.97 -4.49
C GLU A 28 -12.84 7.68 -3.02
N PRO A 29 -13.18 8.69 -2.21
CA PRO A 29 -13.65 8.46 -0.85
C PRO A 29 -14.86 7.51 -0.81
N GLY A 30 -14.88 6.59 0.15
CA GLY A 30 -15.92 5.56 0.25
C GLY A 30 -15.70 4.33 -0.62
N THR A 31 -14.53 4.20 -1.25
CA THR A 31 -14.16 3.03 -2.05
C THR A 31 -12.90 2.34 -1.54
N PHE A 32 -12.74 1.07 -1.90
CA PHE A 32 -11.50 0.34 -1.70
C PHE A 32 -11.19 -0.53 -2.93
N ALA A 33 -9.92 -0.86 -3.13
CA ALA A 33 -9.48 -1.85 -4.10
C ALA A 33 -8.48 -2.82 -3.47
N VAL A 34 -8.33 -4.00 -4.06
CA VAL A 34 -7.33 -5.00 -3.66
C VAL A 34 -6.26 -5.07 -4.73
N ASP A 35 -5.00 -4.97 -4.31
CA ASP A 35 -3.86 -5.19 -5.18
C ASP A 35 -3.49 -6.68 -5.23
N PRO A 36 -3.56 -7.31 -6.41
CA PRO A 36 -3.15 -8.70 -6.56
C PRO A 36 -1.63 -8.89 -6.48
N GLU A 37 -0.84 -7.84 -6.66
CA GLU A 37 0.62 -7.92 -6.68
C GLU A 37 1.22 -7.78 -5.27
N PRO A 38 2.35 -8.43 -4.99
CA PRO A 38 3.09 -8.20 -3.75
C PRO A 38 3.73 -6.81 -3.77
N TRP A 39 3.48 -6.03 -2.72
CA TRP A 39 4.16 -4.75 -2.53
C TRP A 39 4.38 -4.46 -1.04
N GLY A 40 5.64 -4.55 -0.62
CA GLY A 40 6.23 -4.06 0.61
C GLY A 40 7.67 -4.57 0.72
N PRO A 41 8.42 -4.18 1.76
CA PRO A 41 9.47 -5.06 2.25
C PRO A 41 8.87 -6.43 2.67
N PRO A 42 9.67 -7.51 2.69
CA PRO A 42 11.09 -7.52 2.37
C PRO A 42 11.35 -7.36 0.87
N TRP A 43 12.46 -6.68 0.58
CA TRP A 43 12.93 -6.39 -0.76
C TRP A 43 14.04 -7.36 -1.15
N ARG A 44 14.02 -7.83 -2.39
CA ARG A 44 15.04 -8.71 -2.98
C ARG A 44 15.55 -8.11 -4.28
N THR A 45 16.87 -8.07 -4.51
CA THR A 45 17.41 -7.59 -5.79
C THR A 45 17.22 -8.64 -6.89
N TRP A 46 17.38 -8.24 -8.14
CA TRP A 46 17.31 -9.17 -9.26
C TRP A 46 18.35 -10.29 -9.18
N GLU A 47 19.55 -10.00 -8.69
CA GLU A 47 20.63 -10.99 -8.56
C GLU A 47 20.36 -12.04 -7.48
N GLU A 48 19.46 -11.75 -6.54
CA GLU A 48 19.12 -12.63 -5.42
C GLU A 48 17.98 -13.60 -5.74
N ILE A 49 17.16 -13.34 -6.76
CA ILE A 49 16.05 -14.22 -7.14
C ILE A 49 16.50 -15.27 -8.18
N ASP A 50 16.03 -16.51 -8.01
CA ASP A 50 16.24 -17.55 -9.00
C ASP A 50 15.42 -17.26 -10.29
N PRO A 51 15.98 -17.42 -11.49
CA PRO A 51 15.26 -17.16 -12.74
C PRO A 51 13.95 -17.94 -12.91
N ASP A 52 13.87 -19.18 -12.43
CA ASP A 52 12.65 -19.99 -12.51
C ASP A 52 11.60 -19.48 -11.51
N GLU A 53 12.03 -19.01 -10.34
CA GLU A 53 11.17 -18.33 -9.37
C GLU A 53 10.61 -17.01 -9.95
N ALA A 54 11.44 -16.20 -10.59
CA ALA A 54 11.01 -14.97 -11.25
C ALA A 54 10.00 -15.24 -12.39
N ALA A 55 10.27 -16.26 -13.22
CA ALA A 55 9.35 -16.67 -14.30
C ALA A 55 8.03 -17.20 -13.76
N ALA A 56 8.04 -17.94 -12.64
CA ALA A 56 6.81 -18.39 -11.96
C ALA A 56 5.96 -17.22 -11.43
N ARG A 57 6.59 -16.08 -11.11
CA ARG A 57 5.93 -14.81 -10.77
C ARG A 57 5.59 -13.96 -12.01
N GLY A 58 5.86 -14.43 -13.23
CA GLY A 58 5.59 -13.71 -14.47
C GLY A 58 6.58 -12.60 -14.80
N ILE A 59 7.76 -12.58 -14.16
CA ILE A 59 8.77 -11.55 -14.33
C ILE A 59 9.91 -12.12 -15.19
N TYR A 60 10.03 -11.60 -16.41
CA TYR A 60 10.94 -12.13 -17.43
C TYR A 60 12.12 -11.19 -17.75
N ALA A 61 12.16 -10.01 -17.12
CA ALA A 61 13.19 -9.01 -17.34
C ALA A 61 13.69 -8.45 -16.01
N PRO A 62 14.98 -8.06 -15.94
CA PRO A 62 15.54 -7.49 -14.72
C PRO A 62 14.79 -6.25 -14.24
N VAL A 63 14.51 -6.22 -12.94
CA VAL A 63 13.96 -5.07 -12.21
C VAL A 63 14.91 -4.70 -11.06
N PRO A 64 14.97 -3.44 -10.60
CA PRO A 64 15.90 -3.06 -9.54
C PRO A 64 15.72 -3.86 -8.25
N VAL A 65 14.46 -4.06 -7.83
CA VAL A 65 14.08 -4.84 -6.66
C VAL A 65 12.71 -5.49 -6.89
N LEU A 66 12.50 -6.63 -6.24
CA LEU A 66 11.24 -7.34 -6.13
C LEU A 66 10.75 -7.28 -4.68
N SER A 67 9.43 -7.22 -4.53
CA SER A 67 8.79 -7.41 -3.23
C SER A 67 8.50 -8.88 -2.96
N ASP A 68 8.85 -9.33 -1.76
CA ASP A 68 8.45 -10.62 -1.19
C ASP A 68 7.33 -10.47 -0.15
N ALA A 69 6.65 -9.31 -0.12
CA ALA A 69 5.49 -9.11 0.73
C ALA A 69 4.31 -9.99 0.30
N ALA A 70 3.35 -10.18 1.20
CA ALA A 70 2.12 -10.87 0.85
C ALA A 70 1.30 -10.03 -0.16
N PRO A 71 0.75 -10.63 -1.23
CA PRO A 71 -0.20 -9.96 -2.11
C PRO A 71 -1.53 -9.73 -1.39
N GLY A 72 -2.41 -8.92 -1.99
CA GLY A 72 -3.76 -8.67 -1.48
C GLY A 72 -3.90 -7.42 -0.63
N ALA A 73 -2.92 -6.51 -0.65
CA ALA A 73 -3.01 -5.25 0.05
C ALA A 73 -4.27 -4.47 -0.34
N ILE A 74 -4.90 -3.81 0.63
CA ILE A 74 -6.18 -3.12 0.42
C ILE A 74 -5.91 -1.62 0.43
N VAL A 75 -6.20 -0.94 -0.69
CA VAL A 75 -6.06 0.51 -0.78
C VAL A 75 -7.35 1.23 -0.50
N ILE A 76 -7.27 2.31 0.27
CA ILE A 76 -8.35 3.25 0.54
C ILE A 76 -7.85 4.70 0.42
N ALA A 77 -8.79 5.64 0.34
CA ALA A 77 -8.44 7.05 0.47
C ALA A 77 -7.92 7.32 1.90
N PRO A 78 -6.85 8.12 2.08
CA PRO A 78 -6.33 8.41 3.43
C PRO A 78 -7.40 8.95 4.39
N GLY A 79 -8.37 9.71 3.86
CA GLY A 79 -9.50 10.27 4.61
C GLY A 79 -10.51 9.24 5.15
N ASP A 80 -10.50 8.01 4.65
CA ASP A 80 -11.41 6.93 5.10
C ASP A 80 -10.81 6.11 6.26
N THR A 81 -9.54 6.30 6.57
CA THR A 81 -8.84 5.55 7.63
C THR A 81 -9.31 5.96 9.03
N ARG A 82 -9.59 5.00 9.92
CA ARG A 82 -10.06 5.25 11.29
C ARG A 82 -9.40 4.27 12.26
N GLY A 83 -9.22 4.68 13.52
CA GLY A 83 -8.68 3.80 14.56
C GLY A 83 -7.20 3.47 14.35
N THR A 84 -6.46 4.38 13.74
CA THR A 84 -5.06 4.18 13.36
C THR A 84 -4.26 5.46 13.57
N VAL A 85 -3.05 5.32 14.09
CA VAL A 85 -2.10 6.42 14.29
C VAL A 85 -0.84 6.19 13.45
N LEU A 86 -0.20 7.28 13.02
CA LEU A 86 1.13 7.18 12.42
C LEU A 86 2.13 6.79 13.50
N ALA A 87 2.93 5.77 13.24
CA ALA A 87 4.01 5.31 14.10
C ALA A 87 5.23 6.21 13.89
N PRO A 88 5.59 7.11 14.84
CA PRO A 88 6.61 8.12 14.60
C PRO A 88 8.00 7.55 14.33
N GLU A 89 8.30 6.37 14.85
CA GLU A 89 9.52 5.61 14.66
C GLU A 89 9.58 4.85 13.33
N LYS A 90 8.46 4.77 12.59
CA LYS A 90 8.31 4.11 11.29
C LYS A 90 8.04 5.09 10.15
N ARG A 91 8.43 6.35 10.31
CA ARG A 91 8.21 7.38 9.29
C ARG A 91 8.97 7.13 7.98
N GLY A 92 10.00 6.28 7.99
CA GLY A 92 10.72 5.84 6.80
C GLY A 92 11.28 6.97 5.92
N GLY A 93 11.60 6.67 4.66
CA GLY A 93 11.98 7.62 3.60
C GLY A 93 10.87 8.62 3.18
N GLY A 94 11.18 9.54 2.25
CA GLY A 94 10.23 10.54 1.72
C GLY A 94 10.38 11.99 2.24
N TYR A 95 11.50 12.33 2.88
CA TYR A 95 11.65 13.55 3.68
C TYR A 95 11.50 14.92 2.97
N CYS A 96 11.26 14.97 1.65
CA CYS A 96 11.01 16.25 0.97
C CYS A 96 9.54 16.67 1.05
N CYS A 97 8.58 15.75 0.87
CA CYS A 97 7.17 16.11 0.81
C CYS A 97 6.21 15.20 1.59
N GLY A 98 6.63 14.03 2.08
CA GLY A 98 5.74 13.14 2.84
C GLY A 98 6.33 11.77 3.16
N LEU A 99 5.49 10.75 3.19
CA LEU A 99 5.85 9.36 3.41
C LEU A 99 5.82 8.63 2.05
N ASP A 100 6.92 8.00 1.66
CA ASP A 100 6.99 7.24 0.39
C ASP A 100 6.48 5.80 0.52
N GLY A 101 6.41 5.29 1.76
CA GLY A 101 5.96 3.93 2.07
C GLY A 101 7.00 2.84 1.79
N ALA A 102 8.22 3.17 1.37
CA ALA A 102 9.25 2.22 0.94
C ALA A 102 9.72 1.28 2.07
N ASP A 103 9.68 1.75 3.30
CA ASP A 103 10.09 1.01 4.49
C ASP A 103 8.97 0.14 5.10
N GLY A 104 7.82 0.06 4.42
CA GLY A 104 6.68 -0.74 4.83
C GLY A 104 5.72 -0.03 5.80
N PRO A 105 4.97 -0.80 6.60
CA PRO A 105 3.90 -0.25 7.45
C PRO A 105 4.37 0.86 8.39
N ASN A 106 3.71 2.01 8.28
CA ASN A 106 3.99 3.22 9.06
C ASN A 106 2.78 3.71 9.87
N MET A 107 1.68 2.94 9.86
CA MET A 107 0.48 3.17 10.67
C MET A 107 0.19 1.97 11.58
N ALA A 108 -0.08 2.27 12.84
CA ALA A 108 -0.43 1.31 13.87
C ALA A 108 -1.92 1.42 14.25
N CYS A 109 -2.53 0.31 14.65
CA CYS A 109 -3.85 0.30 15.27
C CYS A 109 -3.81 1.07 16.60
N GLU A 110 -4.76 1.99 16.81
CA GLU A 110 -4.86 2.77 18.04
C GLU A 110 -5.06 1.90 19.30
N ALA A 111 -5.70 0.75 19.16
CA ALA A 111 -6.09 -0.09 20.30
C ALA A 111 -4.97 -1.06 20.74
N CYS A 112 -4.26 -1.68 19.81
CA CYS A 112 -3.26 -2.72 20.11
C CYS A 112 -1.83 -2.34 19.74
N GLY A 113 -1.63 -1.24 19.01
CA GLY A 113 -0.30 -0.77 18.59
C GLY A 113 0.37 -1.60 17.49
N LEU A 114 -0.26 -2.67 16.99
CA LEU A 114 0.27 -3.43 15.85
C LEU A 114 0.23 -2.59 14.58
N LEU A 115 1.26 -2.72 13.74
CA LEU A 115 1.30 -2.10 12.42
C LEU A 115 0.27 -2.78 11.51
N VAL A 116 -0.56 -1.96 10.86
CA VAL A 116 -1.70 -2.44 10.07
C VAL A 116 -1.78 -1.79 8.68
N ALA A 117 -1.04 -0.71 8.44
CA ALA A 117 -1.11 -0.01 7.17
C ALA A 117 0.16 0.79 6.82
N THR A 118 0.29 1.11 5.54
CA THR A 118 1.28 2.03 4.98
C THR A 118 0.54 3.23 4.39
N ARG A 119 0.79 4.42 4.94
CA ARG A 119 0.39 5.69 4.34
C ARG A 119 1.45 6.16 3.37
N ILE A 120 1.01 6.59 2.19
CA ILE A 120 1.82 7.25 1.18
C ILE A 120 1.25 8.65 0.96
N ASP A 121 2.08 9.66 1.12
CA ASP A 121 1.77 11.05 0.79
C ASP A 121 2.98 11.88 0.32
N ASP A 122 4.10 11.21 -0.01
CA ASP A 122 5.24 11.88 -0.66
C ASP A 122 4.91 12.32 -2.10
N CYS A 123 5.65 13.32 -2.57
CA CYS A 123 5.52 13.83 -3.92
C CYS A 123 5.85 12.75 -4.96
N SER A 124 5.26 12.88 -6.14
CA SER A 124 5.43 11.99 -7.30
C SER A 124 4.78 10.61 -7.12
N LEU A 125 4.18 10.33 -5.97
CA LEU A 125 3.42 9.12 -5.67
C LEU A 125 1.95 9.47 -5.40
N TRP A 126 1.04 8.56 -5.75
CA TRP A 126 -0.36 8.75 -5.44
C TRP A 126 -0.59 8.69 -3.93
N GLN A 127 -1.39 9.63 -3.41
CA GLN A 127 -1.71 9.63 -1.98
C GLN A 127 -2.69 8.49 -1.67
N ALA A 128 -2.32 7.63 -0.72
CA ALA A 128 -3.06 6.41 -0.43
C ALA A 128 -2.79 5.89 0.98
N VAL A 129 -3.68 5.04 1.47
CA VAL A 129 -3.40 4.15 2.60
C VAL A 129 -3.58 2.71 2.13
N TRP A 130 -2.52 1.92 2.28
CA TRP A 130 -2.47 0.49 1.95
C TRP A 130 -2.53 -0.31 3.24
N LEU A 131 -3.64 -1.00 3.50
CA LEU A 131 -3.80 -1.88 4.66
C LEU A 131 -3.10 -3.21 4.38
N ALA A 132 -2.33 -3.68 5.35
CA ALA A 132 -1.59 -4.94 5.25
C ALA A 132 -2.57 -6.13 5.29
N PRO A 133 -2.56 -7.01 4.28
CA PRO A 133 -3.59 -8.05 4.10
C PRO A 133 -3.62 -9.09 5.21
N ASP A 134 -2.50 -9.28 5.91
CA ASP A 134 -2.30 -10.21 7.01
C ASP A 134 -2.59 -9.57 8.39
N ALA A 135 -2.69 -8.24 8.47
CA ALA A 135 -2.94 -7.50 9.71
C ALA A 135 -4.39 -7.03 9.86
N VAL A 136 -5.16 -7.00 8.76
CA VAL A 136 -6.56 -6.60 8.77
C VAL A 136 -7.46 -7.67 8.16
N ARG A 137 -8.77 -7.61 8.49
CA ARG A 137 -9.78 -8.42 7.82
C ARG A 137 -10.92 -7.54 7.34
N ARG A 138 -11.40 -7.80 6.12
CA ARG A 138 -12.61 -7.18 5.59
C ARG A 138 -13.82 -7.83 6.23
N LEU A 139 -14.75 -7.01 6.72
CA LEU A 139 -16.03 -7.48 7.25
C LEU A 139 -17.12 -6.98 6.30
N PRO A 140 -17.89 -7.87 5.66
CA PRO A 140 -19.06 -7.45 4.93
C PRO A 140 -20.05 -6.82 5.91
N VAL A 141 -20.67 -5.73 5.48
CA VAL A 141 -21.78 -5.14 6.22
C VAL A 141 -23.03 -5.63 5.52
N ASP A 142 -23.85 -6.39 6.24
CA ASP A 142 -25.17 -6.75 5.74
C ASP A 142 -25.95 -5.46 5.49
N ASP A 143 -26.66 -5.37 4.35
CA ASP A 143 -27.58 -4.27 4.10
C ASP A 143 -28.61 -4.25 5.25
N ALA A 144 -28.39 -3.35 6.21
CA ALA A 144 -29.35 -3.10 7.27
C ALA A 144 -30.63 -2.62 6.58
N THR A 145 -31.64 -3.49 6.57
CA THR A 145 -32.96 -3.23 6.00
C THR A 145 -33.68 -2.15 6.77
#